data_AF-A0A2T7SXS1-F1
#
_entry.id   AF-A0A2T7SXS1-F1
#
_cell.length_a   1.000
_cell.length_b   1.000
_cell.length_c   1.000
_cell.angle_alpha   90.00
_cell.angle_beta   90.00
_cell.angle_gamma   90.00
#
_symmetry.space_group_name_H-M   'P 1'
#
loop_
_entity.id
_entity.type
_entity.pdbx_description
1 polymer ?
#
loop_
_entity_poly.entity_id
_entity_poly.type
_entity_poly.pdbx_seq_one_letter_code
_entity_poly.pdbx_strand_id
1 'polypeptide(L)'
;MAINLLPWVLRGGDFSKPGWHSQPTAAYQLMFEFLRVSPSYELARKERTTGLSQEEKTALPDDFEKVLKTYDLIGDVNCVLFRSWWLKRGLKVFGNPYSKPDVHEISVIPAGSDMDNKKVLNSLQTDFSDKRRDEGLTASLLISLPLDLKTTEILRKVRKLLNAYKDRDVGAPSPPKIKLMGKRFHANPMFKGLRLLWFRAAKPNWELWRLGAKAQLSDSYSKVLDPAAPRKPKDPIEMDDRITMSKITFRAVHRFEHIAENAARGRFPCADPVDMSVFNYPEIAQRLLKHSKWVKSQKLKWVETHKKEK
;
A
#
# COMPACT_ATOMS: atom_id res chain seq x y z
N MET A 1 -3.38 3.16 31.76
CA MET A 1 -4.27 2.26 30.99
C MET A 1 -3.54 1.85 29.72
N ALA A 2 -3.14 0.58 29.61
CA ALA A 2 -2.60 0.09 28.34
C ALA A 2 -3.71 0.17 27.29
N ILE A 3 -3.52 0.96 26.24
CA ILE A 3 -4.39 0.92 25.06
C ILE A 3 -4.33 -0.53 24.58
N ASN A 4 -5.43 -1.27 24.66
CA ASN A 4 -5.52 -2.62 24.11
C ASN A 4 -5.26 -2.53 22.60
N LEU A 5 -4.01 -2.76 22.20
CA LEU A 5 -3.57 -2.55 20.82
C LEU A 5 -4.19 -3.63 19.93
N LEU A 6 -5.21 -3.26 19.17
CA LEU A 6 -5.94 -4.17 18.29
C LEU A 6 -5.00 -4.85 17.28
N PRO A 7 -5.13 -6.16 17.04
CA PRO A 7 -4.20 -6.92 16.21
C PRO A 7 -4.35 -6.62 14.71
N TRP A 8 -5.44 -5.98 14.29
CA TRP A 8 -5.70 -5.57 12.90
C TRP A 8 -5.32 -4.12 12.58
N VAL A 9 -4.88 -3.34 13.57
CA VAL A 9 -4.45 -1.95 13.35
C VAL A 9 -2.96 -1.93 13.05
N LEU A 10 -2.62 -1.46 11.85
CA LEU A 10 -1.24 -1.30 11.39
C LEU A 10 -0.48 -0.28 12.23
N ARG A 11 0.79 -0.54 12.48
CA ARG A 11 1.67 0.24 13.36
C ARG A 11 2.93 0.65 12.60
N GLY A 12 3.58 1.73 13.03
CA GLY A 12 4.85 2.16 12.45
C GLY A 12 5.92 1.05 12.48
N GLY A 13 6.00 0.30 13.58
CA GLY A 13 6.91 -0.85 13.70
C GLY A 13 6.59 -2.02 12.76
N ASP A 14 5.37 -2.13 12.22
CA ASP A 14 5.03 -3.23 11.29
C ASP A 14 5.73 -3.06 9.92
N PHE A 15 6.29 -1.88 9.65
CA PHE A 15 7.02 -1.57 8.41
C PHE A 15 8.51 -1.86 8.47
N SER A 16 9.03 -2.25 9.64
CA SER A 16 10.45 -2.56 9.84
C SER A 16 10.56 -3.80 10.70
N LYS A 17 11.11 -4.87 10.13
CA LYS A 17 11.52 -6.09 10.82
C LYS A 17 13.01 -6.34 10.55
N PRO A 18 13.69 -7.16 11.36
CA PRO A 18 15.04 -7.60 11.03
C PRO A 18 15.10 -8.14 9.60
N GLY A 19 15.97 -7.55 8.78
CA GLY A 19 16.16 -7.92 7.38
C GLY A 19 15.04 -7.49 6.42
N TRP A 20 14.06 -6.67 6.85
CA TRP A 20 13.03 -6.13 5.96
C TRP A 20 12.53 -4.76 6.36
N HIS A 21 12.58 -3.79 5.44
CA HIS A 21 12.10 -2.45 5.67
C HIS A 21 11.32 -1.87 4.49
N SER A 22 10.23 -1.18 4.78
CA SER A 22 9.52 -0.32 3.83
C SER A 22 9.20 1.02 4.46
N GLN A 23 9.18 2.08 3.65
CA GLN A 23 8.59 3.35 4.09
C GLN A 23 7.07 3.19 4.26
N PRO A 24 6.47 3.74 5.33
CA PRO A 24 5.03 3.71 5.50
C PRO A 24 4.28 4.47 4.40
N THR A 25 3.26 3.83 3.82
CA THR A 25 2.37 4.48 2.85
C THR A 25 1.00 3.80 2.82
N ALA A 26 -0.05 4.58 2.55
CA ALA A 26 -1.40 4.07 2.36
C ALA A 26 -1.55 3.23 1.08
N ALA A 27 -0.59 3.34 0.14
CA ALA A 27 -0.62 2.65 -1.14
C ALA A 27 -0.68 1.13 -1.00
N TYR A 28 0.00 0.54 -0.01
CA TYR A 28 -0.02 -0.92 0.19
C TYR A 28 -1.40 -1.43 0.57
N GLN A 29 -2.08 -0.72 1.47
CA GLN A 29 -3.45 -1.07 1.85
C GLN A 29 -4.41 -0.87 0.70
N LEU A 30 -4.27 0.24 -0.05
CA LEU A 30 -5.11 0.47 -1.22
C LEU A 30 -4.89 -0.57 -2.31
N MET A 31 -3.65 -0.94 -2.64
CA MET A 31 -3.35 -2.02 -3.57
C MET A 31 -4.02 -3.32 -3.12
N PHE A 32 -3.85 -3.68 -1.84
CA PHE A 32 -4.46 -4.87 -1.25
C PHE A 32 -5.99 -4.89 -1.39
N GLU A 33 -6.65 -3.74 -1.22
CA GLU A 33 -8.10 -3.62 -1.42
C GLU A 33 -8.50 -3.63 -2.90
N PHE A 34 -7.70 -3.04 -3.79
CA PHE A 34 -7.92 -3.08 -5.24
C PHE A 34 -7.80 -4.52 -5.81
N LEU A 35 -6.90 -5.34 -5.27
CA LEU A 35 -6.79 -6.75 -5.64
C LEU A 35 -8.08 -7.55 -5.37
N ARG A 36 -8.87 -7.17 -4.34
CA ARG A 36 -10.13 -7.85 -4.02
C ARG A 36 -11.23 -7.63 -5.06
N VAL A 37 -11.17 -6.49 -5.75
CA VAL A 37 -12.16 -6.10 -6.77
C VAL A 37 -11.70 -6.45 -8.18
N SER A 38 -10.43 -6.81 -8.38
CA SER A 38 -9.91 -7.30 -9.66
C SER A 38 -10.49 -8.69 -10.01
N PRO A 39 -11.14 -8.84 -11.18
CA PRO A 39 -11.57 -10.15 -11.66
C PRO A 39 -10.40 -11.07 -12.05
N SER A 40 -9.34 -10.58 -12.69
CA SER A 40 -8.21 -11.45 -13.07
C SER A 40 -7.45 -11.97 -11.85
N TYR A 41 -7.33 -11.17 -10.79
CA TYR A 41 -6.74 -11.63 -9.54
C TYR A 41 -7.57 -12.72 -8.85
N GLU A 42 -8.90 -12.65 -8.96
CA GLU A 42 -9.77 -13.73 -8.51
C GLU A 42 -9.55 -15.01 -9.33
N LEU A 43 -9.44 -14.90 -10.66
CA LEU A 43 -9.18 -16.04 -11.54
C LEU A 43 -7.83 -16.68 -11.17
N ALA A 44 -6.80 -15.90 -10.87
CA ALA A 44 -5.53 -16.42 -10.38
C ALA A 44 -5.68 -17.17 -9.03
N ARG A 45 -6.53 -16.66 -8.13
CA ARG A 45 -6.88 -17.39 -6.91
C ARG A 45 -7.53 -18.73 -7.22
N LYS A 46 -8.57 -18.73 -8.08
CA LYS A 46 -9.30 -19.95 -8.45
C LYS A 46 -8.38 -20.97 -9.11
N GLU A 47 -7.56 -20.56 -10.07
CA GLU A 47 -6.58 -21.44 -10.72
C GLU A 47 -5.66 -22.12 -9.71
N ARG A 48 -5.17 -21.38 -8.71
CA ARG A 48 -4.27 -21.91 -7.67
C ARG A 48 -4.97 -22.71 -6.56
N THR A 49 -6.30 -22.66 -6.44
CA THR A 49 -7.02 -23.32 -5.35
C THR A 49 -7.96 -24.43 -5.80
N THR A 50 -8.76 -24.19 -6.83
CA THR A 50 -9.86 -25.06 -7.27
C THR A 50 -9.76 -25.43 -8.75
N GLY A 51 -8.88 -24.78 -9.51
CA GLY A 51 -8.85 -24.80 -10.97
C GLY A 51 -9.88 -23.86 -11.59
N LEU A 52 -9.64 -23.49 -12.84
CA LEU A 52 -10.56 -22.71 -13.68
C LEU A 52 -11.49 -23.60 -14.51
N SER A 53 -12.72 -23.13 -14.74
CA SER A 53 -13.65 -23.74 -15.71
C SER A 53 -13.16 -23.55 -17.16
N GLN A 54 -13.79 -24.27 -18.10
CA GLN A 54 -13.43 -24.13 -19.51
C GLN A 54 -13.76 -22.73 -20.04
N GLU A 55 -14.90 -22.17 -19.63
CA GLU A 55 -15.32 -20.80 -19.97
C GLU A 55 -14.35 -19.76 -19.41
N GLU A 56 -13.92 -19.94 -18.15
CA GLU A 56 -12.96 -19.04 -17.51
C GLU A 56 -11.61 -19.06 -18.23
N LYS A 57 -11.13 -20.24 -18.66
CA LYS A 57 -9.88 -20.38 -19.42
C LYS A 57 -9.94 -19.63 -20.75
N THR A 58 -11.09 -19.61 -21.42
CA THR A 58 -11.27 -18.85 -22.67
C THR A 58 -11.38 -17.34 -22.49
N ALA A 59 -11.70 -16.88 -21.27
CA ALA A 59 -11.86 -15.46 -20.93
C ALA A 59 -10.65 -14.87 -20.19
N LEU A 60 -9.51 -15.60 -20.19
CA LEU A 60 -8.28 -15.14 -19.56
C LEU A 60 -7.63 -14.02 -20.38
N PRO A 61 -7.08 -12.99 -19.73
CA PRO A 61 -6.28 -12.00 -20.43
C PRO A 61 -5.02 -12.61 -21.03
N ASP A 62 -4.52 -12.06 -22.14
CA ASP A 62 -3.33 -12.57 -22.83
C ASP A 62 -2.09 -12.68 -21.91
N ASP A 63 -1.97 -11.77 -20.94
CA ASP A 63 -0.87 -11.73 -19.98
C ASP A 63 -1.21 -12.29 -18.59
N PHE A 64 -2.17 -13.21 -18.51
CA PHE A 64 -2.61 -13.83 -17.25
C PHE A 64 -1.48 -14.46 -16.43
N GLU A 65 -0.42 -14.95 -17.07
CA GLU A 65 0.78 -15.46 -16.38
C GLU A 65 1.44 -14.41 -15.46
N LYS A 66 1.37 -13.11 -15.80
CA LYS A 66 1.84 -12.02 -14.92
C LYS A 66 0.95 -11.89 -13.69
N VAL A 67 -0.35 -12.12 -13.85
CA VAL A 67 -1.32 -12.09 -12.75
C VAL A 67 -1.06 -13.27 -11.82
N LEU A 68 -0.81 -14.46 -12.34
CA LEU A 68 -0.40 -15.63 -11.56
C LEU A 68 0.87 -15.38 -10.76
N LYS A 69 1.92 -14.84 -11.38
CA LYS A 69 3.16 -14.46 -10.67
C LYS A 69 2.92 -13.48 -9.53
N THR A 70 2.05 -12.49 -9.75
CA THR A 70 1.69 -11.53 -8.72
C THR A 70 0.91 -12.20 -7.59
N TYR A 71 -0.03 -13.09 -7.91
CA TYR A 71 -0.78 -13.89 -6.94
C TYR A 71 0.14 -14.81 -6.13
N ASP A 72 1.13 -15.46 -6.75
CA ASP A 72 2.06 -16.35 -6.06
C ASP A 72 2.90 -15.58 -5.00
N LEU A 73 3.24 -14.33 -5.30
CA LEU A 73 3.91 -13.42 -4.35
C LEU A 73 2.96 -12.95 -3.25
N ILE A 74 1.80 -12.39 -3.61
CA ILE A 74 0.91 -11.65 -2.70
C ILE A 74 -0.02 -12.59 -1.91
N GLY A 75 -0.48 -13.68 -2.53
CA GLY A 75 -1.42 -14.66 -2.00
C GLY A 75 -2.87 -14.18 -1.95
N ASP A 76 -3.74 -14.98 -1.34
CA ASP A 76 -5.16 -14.62 -1.19
C ASP A 76 -5.34 -13.40 -0.26
N VAL A 77 -6.09 -12.42 -0.76
CA VAL A 77 -6.41 -11.15 -0.10
C VAL A 77 -7.83 -11.11 0.45
N ASN A 78 -8.69 -12.08 0.08
CA ASN A 78 -10.12 -12.04 0.36
C ASN A 78 -10.47 -12.28 1.84
N CYS A 79 -9.89 -13.30 2.48
CA CYS A 79 -10.20 -13.67 3.86
C CYS A 79 -8.96 -13.56 4.76
N VAL A 80 -8.31 -12.40 4.73
CA VAL A 80 -7.17 -12.08 5.59
C VAL A 80 -7.24 -10.61 6.01
N LEU A 81 -6.85 -10.32 7.26
CA LEU A 81 -6.72 -8.95 7.75
C LEU A 81 -5.46 -8.30 7.18
N PHE A 82 -5.54 -7.04 6.78
CA PHE A 82 -4.43 -6.32 6.15
C PHE A 82 -3.12 -6.42 6.95
N ARG A 83 -3.14 -6.14 8.26
CA ARG A 83 -1.94 -6.21 9.11
C ARG A 83 -1.34 -7.62 9.15
N SER A 84 -2.17 -8.65 9.29
CA SER A 84 -1.71 -10.04 9.29
C SER A 84 -1.08 -10.44 7.95
N TRP A 85 -1.70 -10.03 6.84
CA TRP A 85 -1.15 -10.22 5.50
C TRP A 85 0.16 -9.45 5.31
N TRP A 86 0.22 -8.19 5.73
CA TRP A 86 1.39 -7.33 5.62
C TRP A 86 2.60 -7.95 6.33
N LEU A 87 2.41 -8.38 7.58
CA LEU A 87 3.48 -8.96 8.39
C LEU A 87 3.97 -10.33 7.89
N LYS A 88 3.12 -11.09 7.18
CA LYS A 88 3.41 -12.43 6.67
C LYS A 88 4.00 -12.41 5.26
N ARG A 89 3.45 -11.57 4.38
CA ARG A 89 3.75 -11.52 2.94
C ARG A 89 4.09 -10.12 2.46
N GLY A 90 3.24 -9.13 2.75
CA GLY A 90 3.35 -7.77 2.18
C GLY A 90 4.74 -7.15 2.37
N LEU A 91 5.29 -7.18 3.59
CA LEU A 91 6.62 -6.62 3.87
C LEU A 91 7.74 -7.30 3.06
N LYS A 92 7.62 -8.60 2.75
CA LYS A 92 8.61 -9.33 1.92
C LYS A 92 8.49 -9.05 0.42
N VAL A 93 7.35 -8.51 0.00
CA VAL A 93 7.07 -8.17 -1.40
C VAL A 93 7.43 -6.71 -1.67
N PHE A 94 7.05 -5.81 -0.77
CA PHE A 94 7.19 -4.36 -0.94
C PHE A 94 8.36 -3.76 -0.17
N GLY A 95 8.89 -4.46 0.84
CA GLY A 95 10.06 -4.02 1.59
C GLY A 95 11.36 -4.36 0.87
N ASN A 96 12.36 -3.53 1.13
CA ASN A 96 13.75 -3.86 0.82
C ASN A 96 14.18 -5.00 1.75
N PRO A 97 14.98 -5.97 1.27
CA PRO A 97 15.41 -7.14 2.03
C PRO A 97 16.52 -6.81 3.05
N TYR A 98 16.41 -5.65 3.69
CA TYR A 98 17.38 -5.10 4.62
C TYR A 98 16.66 -4.34 5.75
N SER A 99 17.30 -4.26 6.90
CA SER A 99 16.88 -3.42 8.02
C SER A 99 16.89 -1.94 7.63
N LYS A 100 16.09 -1.13 8.34
CA LYS A 100 16.04 0.32 8.11
C LYS A 100 17.42 0.93 8.44
N PRO A 101 18.05 1.70 7.54
CA PRO A 101 19.29 2.39 7.85
C PRO A 101 19.14 3.32 9.05
N ASP A 102 20.11 3.28 9.96
CA ASP A 102 20.14 4.12 11.16
C ASP A 102 21.48 4.84 11.35
N VAL A 103 21.52 5.78 12.28
CA VAL A 103 22.75 6.45 12.71
C VAL A 103 23.40 5.59 13.79
N HIS A 104 24.63 5.15 13.53
CA HIS A 104 25.42 4.36 14.47
C HIS A 104 26.54 5.21 15.08
N GLU A 105 26.57 5.29 16.41
CA GLU A 105 27.74 5.78 17.12
C GLU A 105 28.85 4.71 17.05
N ILE A 106 30.03 5.09 16.57
CA ILE A 106 31.18 4.18 16.47
C ILE A 106 32.08 4.30 17.69
N SER A 107 32.37 5.53 18.13
CA SER A 107 33.17 5.78 19.33
C SER A 107 33.03 7.23 19.78
N VAL A 108 33.28 7.48 21.07
CA VAL A 108 33.46 8.82 21.66
C VAL A 108 34.93 9.01 21.99
N ILE A 109 35.51 10.10 21.50
CA ILE A 109 36.89 10.50 21.80
C ILE A 109 36.84 11.63 22.83
N PRO A 110 37.30 11.40 24.08
CA PRO A 110 37.30 12.43 25.12
C PRO A 110 38.22 13.61 24.77
N ALA A 111 37.89 14.78 25.31
CA ALA A 111 38.76 15.95 25.20
C ALA A 111 40.10 15.71 25.91
N GLY A 112 41.21 16.11 25.26
CA GLY A 112 42.56 15.99 25.82
C GLY A 112 43.18 14.60 25.76
N SER A 113 42.50 13.61 25.17
CA SER A 113 43.05 12.29 24.87
C SER A 113 43.19 12.07 23.37
N ASP A 114 44.25 11.36 22.98
CA ASP A 114 44.40 10.89 21.60
C ASP A 114 43.42 9.72 21.31
N MET A 115 43.21 9.42 20.04
CA MET A 115 42.32 8.34 19.60
C MET A 115 42.90 6.97 19.97
N ASP A 116 42.12 6.16 20.69
CA ASP A 116 42.41 4.73 20.80
C ASP A 116 42.03 4.01 19.50
N ASN A 117 43.00 3.93 18.59
CA ASN A 117 42.85 3.31 17.29
C ASN A 117 42.37 1.85 17.37
N LYS A 118 42.79 1.08 18.38
CA LYS A 118 42.41 -0.33 18.51
C LYS A 118 40.93 -0.46 18.86
N LYS A 119 40.46 0.38 19.79
CA LYS A 119 39.05 0.40 20.19
C LYS A 119 38.14 0.79 19.03
N VAL A 120 38.49 1.84 18.28
CA VAL A 120 37.72 2.29 17.11
C VAL A 120 37.69 1.21 16.02
N LEU A 121 38.84 0.58 15.73
CA LEU A 121 38.93 -0.46 14.71
C LEU A 121 38.08 -1.68 15.08
N ASN A 122 38.09 -2.09 16.35
CA ASN A 122 37.25 -3.20 16.83
C ASN A 122 35.76 -2.89 16.65
N SER A 123 35.30 -1.71 17.07
CA SER A 123 33.88 -1.30 16.90
C SER A 123 33.46 -1.23 15.43
N LEU A 124 34.38 -0.86 14.53
CA LEU A 124 34.13 -0.90 13.08
C LEU A 124 34.00 -2.33 12.55
N GLN A 125 34.87 -3.24 12.99
CA GLN A 125 34.94 -4.61 12.48
C GLN A 125 33.83 -5.52 13.00
N THR A 126 33.40 -5.36 14.25
CA THR A 126 32.33 -6.17 14.84
C THR A 126 30.98 -5.51 14.59
N ASP A 127 30.69 -4.45 15.34
CA ASP A 127 29.32 -4.00 15.55
C ASP A 127 28.80 -3.22 14.34
N PHE A 128 29.65 -2.39 13.74
CA PHE A 128 29.24 -1.60 12.59
C PHE A 128 29.16 -2.44 11.32
N SER A 129 30.13 -3.32 11.07
CA SER A 129 30.15 -4.19 9.88
C SER A 129 28.90 -5.07 9.80
N ASP A 130 28.51 -5.69 10.90
CA ASP A 130 27.32 -6.55 10.94
C ASP A 130 26.02 -5.75 10.78
N LYS A 131 25.88 -4.61 11.48
CA LYS A 131 24.73 -3.71 11.28
C LYS A 131 24.63 -3.20 9.85
N ARG A 132 25.75 -2.88 9.21
CA ARG A 132 25.77 -2.46 7.80
C ARG A 132 25.31 -3.57 6.86
N ARG A 133 25.69 -4.82 7.11
CA ARG A 133 25.23 -5.97 6.32
C ARG A 133 23.73 -6.14 6.46
N ASP A 134 23.21 -6.04 7.69
CA ASP A 134 21.78 -6.09 7.96
C ASP A 134 21.00 -4.95 7.28
N GLU A 135 21.60 -3.76 7.19
CA GLU A 135 21.06 -2.58 6.50
C GLU A 135 21.29 -2.57 4.97
N GLY A 136 21.88 -3.64 4.42
CA GLY A 136 22.03 -3.79 2.97
C GLY A 136 23.14 -2.98 2.35
N LEU A 137 24.18 -2.68 3.14
CA LEU A 137 25.40 -2.01 2.70
C LEU A 137 25.12 -0.65 2.04
N THR A 138 24.08 0.05 2.51
CA THR A 138 23.71 1.37 1.99
C THR A 138 24.87 2.35 2.06
N ALA A 139 24.96 3.23 1.06
CA ALA A 139 25.99 4.27 1.04
C ALA A 139 25.94 5.11 2.32
N SER A 140 27.10 5.31 2.94
CA SER A 140 27.22 6.06 4.20
C SER A 140 28.46 6.91 4.21
N LEU A 141 28.39 8.05 4.89
CA LEU A 141 29.54 8.88 5.19
C LEU A 141 29.96 8.66 6.64
N LEU A 142 31.22 8.31 6.86
CA LEU A 142 31.82 8.31 8.19
C LEU A 142 32.25 9.74 8.53
N ILE A 143 31.78 10.28 9.66
CA ILE A 143 32.09 11.65 10.08
C ILE A 143 32.50 11.68 11.55
N SER A 144 33.48 12.54 11.87
CA SER A 144 33.80 12.92 13.24
C SER A 144 33.03 14.19 13.60
N LEU A 145 32.31 14.16 14.72
CA LEU A 145 31.50 15.27 15.21
C LEU A 145 32.12 15.83 16.50
N PRO A 146 32.70 17.04 16.47
CA PRO A 146 33.27 17.64 17.67
C PRO A 146 32.13 18.14 18.59
N LEU A 147 32.19 17.74 19.87
CA LEU A 147 31.11 17.93 20.85
C LEU A 147 31.09 19.33 21.51
N ASP A 148 32.15 20.12 21.32
CA ASP A 148 32.29 21.50 21.81
C ASP A 148 31.51 22.50 20.95
N LEU A 149 31.18 22.15 19.70
CA LEU A 149 30.37 22.99 18.83
C LEU A 149 28.90 22.97 19.23
N LYS A 150 28.24 24.11 19.03
CA LYS A 150 26.77 24.19 19.16
C LYS A 150 26.12 23.22 18.19
N THR A 151 25.07 22.50 18.63
CA THR A 151 24.33 21.53 17.82
C THR A 151 23.85 22.13 16.48
N THR A 152 23.43 23.39 16.48
CA THR A 152 23.01 24.11 15.26
C THR A 152 24.14 24.27 14.24
N GLU A 153 25.36 24.50 14.70
CA GLU A 153 26.55 24.59 13.85
C GLU A 153 26.92 23.22 13.28
N ILE A 154 26.88 22.17 14.11
CA ILE A 154 27.11 20.78 13.69
C ILE A 154 26.13 20.40 12.58
N LEU A 155 24.83 20.60 12.79
CA LEU A 155 23.79 20.28 11.80
C LEU A 155 23.97 21.05 10.48
N ARG A 156 24.38 22.32 10.53
CA ARG A 156 24.70 23.12 9.34
C ARG A 156 25.88 22.52 8.57
N LYS A 157 26.95 22.12 9.26
CA LYS A 157 28.14 21.50 8.63
C LYS A 157 27.82 20.11 8.06
N VAL A 158 27.10 19.27 8.80
CA VAL A 158 26.63 17.96 8.32
C VAL A 158 25.73 18.12 7.08
N ARG A 159 24.79 19.07 7.08
CA ARG A 159 23.95 19.35 5.90
C ARG A 159 24.79 19.76 4.69
N LYS A 160 25.85 20.56 4.88
CA LYS A 160 26.77 20.95 3.81
C LYS A 160 27.50 19.73 3.22
N LEU A 161 27.98 18.82 4.08
CA LEU A 161 28.60 17.56 3.63
C LEU A 161 27.61 16.69 2.85
N LEU A 162 26.41 16.46 3.39
CA LEU A 162 25.37 15.65 2.73
C LEU A 162 24.97 16.23 1.37
N ASN A 163 24.89 17.55 1.23
CA ASN A 163 24.58 18.20 -0.04
C ASN A 163 25.63 17.92 -1.12
N ALA A 164 26.91 17.72 -0.77
CA ALA A 164 27.97 17.41 -1.74
C ALA A 164 27.82 16.01 -2.38
N TYR A 165 27.03 15.13 -1.78
CA TYR A 165 26.77 13.77 -2.27
C TYR A 165 25.37 13.60 -2.86
N LYS A 166 24.52 14.63 -2.87
CA LYS A 166 23.13 14.54 -3.40
C LYS A 166 23.06 14.12 -4.86
N ASP A 167 24.02 14.59 -5.66
CA ASP A 167 24.05 14.36 -7.11
C ASP A 167 25.07 13.29 -7.51
N ARG A 168 25.75 12.66 -6.54
CA ARG A 168 26.69 11.57 -6.81
C ARG A 168 25.93 10.25 -6.86
N ASP A 169 26.25 9.42 -7.84
CA ASP A 169 25.81 8.03 -7.81
C ASP A 169 26.62 7.28 -6.73
N VAL A 170 25.91 6.85 -5.69
CA VAL A 170 26.46 6.11 -4.55
C VAL A 170 25.97 4.67 -4.52
N GLY A 171 25.37 4.19 -5.62
CA GLY A 171 24.74 2.89 -5.70
C GLY A 171 23.35 2.86 -5.04
N ALA A 172 22.48 1.98 -5.54
CA ALA A 172 21.14 1.79 -5.03
C ALA A 172 21.03 0.45 -4.26
N PRO A 173 20.32 0.42 -3.11
CA PRO A 173 20.02 -0.84 -2.45
C PRO A 173 19.17 -1.74 -3.35
N SER A 174 19.25 -3.06 -3.12
CA SER A 174 18.45 -4.05 -3.85
C SER A 174 16.97 -3.65 -3.84
N PRO A 175 16.31 -3.59 -5.00
CA PRO A 175 14.93 -3.15 -5.07
C PRO A 175 13.98 -4.18 -4.44
N PRO A 176 12.79 -3.74 -3.98
CA PRO A 176 11.74 -4.64 -3.55
C PRO A 176 11.23 -5.46 -4.75
N LYS A 177 10.59 -6.61 -4.47
CA LYS A 177 10.04 -7.48 -5.53
C LYS A 177 8.96 -6.77 -6.34
N ILE A 178 8.13 -5.97 -5.68
CA ILE A 178 7.15 -5.09 -6.33
C ILE A 178 7.40 -3.67 -5.87
N LYS A 179 7.59 -2.77 -6.84
CA LYS A 179 7.75 -1.34 -6.62
C LYS A 179 6.46 -0.61 -6.93
N LEU A 180 6.08 0.32 -6.06
CA LEU A 180 4.97 1.23 -6.33
C LEU A 180 5.30 2.15 -7.52
N MET A 181 4.29 2.40 -8.34
CA MET A 181 4.38 3.22 -9.54
C MET A 181 4.27 4.71 -9.20
N GLY A 182 4.97 5.54 -9.98
CA GLY A 182 4.95 7.00 -9.84
C GLY A 182 5.83 7.52 -8.68
N LYS A 183 6.01 8.84 -8.65
CA LYS A 183 6.86 9.52 -7.65
C LYS A 183 6.09 9.90 -6.37
N ARG A 184 4.79 10.18 -6.48
CA ARG A 184 3.91 10.61 -5.38
C ARG A 184 2.60 9.83 -5.41
N PHE A 185 2.15 9.41 -4.24
CA PHE A 185 0.90 8.66 -4.09
C PHE A 185 -0.22 9.56 -3.55
N HIS A 186 -1.32 9.67 -4.29
CA HIS A 186 -2.49 10.45 -3.90
C HIS A 186 -3.58 9.53 -3.35
N ALA A 187 -3.64 9.37 -2.02
CA ALA A 187 -4.54 8.42 -1.38
C ALA A 187 -6.02 8.77 -1.52
N ASN A 188 -6.40 10.05 -1.39
CA ASN A 188 -7.81 10.47 -1.41
C ASN A 188 -8.56 10.08 -2.70
N PRO A 189 -8.03 10.36 -3.92
CA PRO A 189 -8.65 9.87 -5.15
C PRO A 189 -8.78 8.34 -5.22
N MET A 190 -7.78 7.60 -4.72
CA MET A 190 -7.81 6.14 -4.70
C MET A 190 -8.91 5.60 -3.78
N PHE A 191 -9.09 6.19 -2.59
CA PHE A 191 -10.20 5.85 -1.69
C PHE A 191 -11.56 6.14 -2.33
N LYS A 192 -11.74 7.30 -2.98
CA LYS A 192 -12.97 7.66 -3.69
C LYS A 192 -13.25 6.65 -4.81
N GLY A 193 -12.23 6.24 -5.56
CA GLY A 193 -12.34 5.23 -6.62
C GLY A 193 -12.69 3.83 -6.13
N LEU A 194 -12.03 3.36 -5.07
CA LEU A 194 -12.34 2.07 -4.47
C LEU A 194 -13.78 2.04 -3.92
N ARG A 195 -14.22 3.12 -3.25
CA ARG A 195 -15.61 3.29 -2.81
C ARG A 195 -16.59 3.23 -3.97
N LEU A 196 -16.27 3.85 -5.11
CA LEU A 196 -17.10 3.79 -6.31
C LEU A 196 -17.30 2.34 -6.78
N LEU A 197 -16.23 1.55 -6.87
CA LEU A 197 -16.32 0.14 -7.27
C LEU A 197 -17.16 -0.67 -6.27
N TRP A 198 -17.01 -0.43 -4.97
CA TRP A 198 -17.84 -1.07 -3.94
C TRP A 198 -19.32 -0.68 -4.04
N PHE A 199 -19.64 0.60 -4.27
CA PHE A 199 -21.03 1.02 -4.45
C PHE A 199 -21.64 0.44 -5.72
N ARG A 200 -20.87 0.37 -6.81
CA ARG A 200 -21.30 -0.27 -8.05
C ARG A 200 -21.57 -1.76 -7.86
N ALA A 201 -20.74 -2.45 -7.08
CA ALA A 201 -20.98 -3.85 -6.68
C ALA A 201 -22.24 -3.99 -5.81
N ALA A 202 -22.40 -3.15 -4.80
CA ALA A 202 -23.52 -3.22 -3.86
C ALA A 202 -24.86 -2.77 -4.46
N LYS A 203 -24.84 -1.90 -5.48
CA LYS A 203 -25.99 -1.27 -6.11
C LYS A 203 -25.82 -1.25 -7.64
N PRO A 204 -25.84 -2.42 -8.31
CA PRO A 204 -25.57 -2.51 -9.75
C PRO A 204 -26.59 -1.75 -10.62
N ASN A 205 -27.82 -1.61 -10.14
CA ASN A 205 -28.91 -0.94 -10.86
C ASN A 205 -29.01 0.57 -10.55
N TRP A 206 -28.07 1.13 -9.78
CA TRP A 206 -28.06 2.57 -9.53
C TRP A 206 -27.54 3.35 -10.74
N GLU A 207 -28.16 4.50 -10.98
CA GLU A 207 -27.72 5.47 -11.98
C GLU A 207 -26.31 5.98 -11.64
N LEU A 208 -25.49 6.20 -12.67
CA LEU A 208 -24.09 6.62 -12.51
C LEU A 208 -23.94 7.91 -11.69
N TRP A 209 -24.87 8.86 -11.82
CA TRP A 209 -24.81 10.08 -11.03
C TRP A 209 -24.96 9.83 -9.52
N ARG A 210 -25.82 8.88 -9.12
CA ARG A 210 -26.00 8.49 -7.71
C ARG A 210 -24.75 7.84 -7.16
N LEU A 211 -24.13 6.95 -7.95
CA LEU A 211 -22.88 6.29 -7.59
C LEU A 211 -21.75 7.32 -7.39
N GLY A 212 -21.61 8.27 -8.32
CA GLY A 212 -20.59 9.33 -8.24
C GLY A 212 -20.79 10.28 -7.07
N ALA A 213 -22.02 10.72 -6.82
CA ALA A 213 -22.37 11.55 -5.68
C ALA A 213 -22.11 10.81 -4.35
N LYS A 214 -22.52 9.53 -4.24
CA LYS A 214 -22.29 8.72 -3.03
C LYS A 214 -20.81 8.41 -2.79
N ALA A 215 -20.02 8.25 -3.85
CA ALA A 215 -18.57 8.10 -3.80
C ALA A 215 -17.80 9.42 -3.59
N GLN A 216 -18.50 10.57 -3.62
CA GLN A 216 -17.93 11.90 -3.47
C GLN A 216 -16.85 12.22 -4.51
N LEU A 217 -17.08 11.83 -5.78
CA LEU A 217 -16.08 11.97 -6.85
C LEU A 217 -15.77 13.43 -7.21
N SER A 218 -16.74 14.35 -7.09
CA SER A 218 -16.56 15.76 -7.37
C SER A 218 -17.08 16.60 -6.22
N ASP A 219 -16.24 17.49 -5.69
CA ASP A 219 -16.63 18.31 -4.55
C ASP A 219 -17.70 19.35 -4.93
N SER A 220 -17.80 19.75 -6.20
CA SER A 220 -18.82 20.69 -6.70
C SER A 220 -20.18 20.00 -6.79
N TYR A 221 -20.24 18.85 -7.45
CA TYR A 221 -21.50 18.18 -7.77
C TYR A 221 -21.98 17.21 -6.68
N SER A 222 -21.06 16.53 -5.98
CA SER A 222 -21.45 15.56 -4.93
C SER A 222 -22.01 16.22 -3.66
N LYS A 223 -21.88 17.54 -3.50
CA LYS A 223 -22.49 18.30 -2.39
C LYS A 223 -23.93 18.72 -2.69
N VAL A 224 -24.25 18.97 -3.96
CA VAL A 224 -25.57 19.47 -4.37
C VAL A 224 -26.51 18.35 -4.80
N LEU A 225 -25.98 17.23 -5.30
CA LEU A 225 -26.78 16.07 -5.68
C LEU A 225 -27.04 15.15 -4.48
N ASP A 226 -28.31 14.89 -4.17
CA ASP A 226 -28.71 13.85 -3.22
C ASP A 226 -28.85 12.48 -3.92
N PRO A 227 -28.01 11.47 -3.61
CA PRO A 227 -28.12 10.14 -4.18
C PRO A 227 -29.45 9.42 -3.90
N ALA A 228 -30.24 9.87 -2.92
CA ALA A 228 -31.55 9.32 -2.57
C ALA A 228 -32.73 10.05 -3.26
N ALA A 229 -32.47 11.15 -3.97
CA ALA A 229 -33.52 11.95 -4.61
C ALA A 229 -34.34 11.15 -5.65
N PRO A 230 -35.58 11.55 -5.97
CA PRO A 230 -36.38 10.91 -7.02
C PRO A 230 -35.69 10.87 -8.39
N ARG A 231 -36.13 9.96 -9.26
CA ARG A 231 -35.59 9.86 -10.63
C ARG A 231 -35.85 11.10 -11.46
N LYS A 232 -37.01 11.73 -11.31
CA LYS A 232 -37.35 12.98 -11.98
C LYS A 232 -36.52 14.12 -11.36
N PRO A 233 -35.75 14.90 -12.15
CA PRO A 233 -35.05 16.07 -11.64
C PRO A 233 -36.05 17.16 -11.24
N LYS A 234 -35.67 17.98 -10.26
CA LYS A 234 -36.45 19.11 -9.77
C LYS A 234 -36.49 20.25 -10.79
N ASP A 235 -35.36 20.55 -11.41
CA ASP A 235 -35.19 21.66 -12.33
C ASP A 235 -34.13 21.32 -13.42
N PRO A 236 -34.01 22.15 -14.47
CA PRO A 236 -33.04 21.92 -15.55
C PRO A 236 -31.57 21.95 -15.10
N ILE A 237 -31.25 22.66 -14.00
CA ILE A 237 -29.87 22.76 -13.48
C ILE A 237 -29.49 21.42 -12.84
N GLU A 238 -30.38 20.87 -12.00
CA GLU A 238 -30.17 19.55 -11.41
C GLU A 238 -30.05 18.46 -12.50
N MET A 239 -30.81 18.58 -13.59
CA MET A 239 -30.70 17.66 -14.72
C MET A 239 -29.29 17.69 -15.34
N ASP A 240 -28.73 18.88 -15.58
CA ASP A 240 -27.37 19.01 -16.12
C ASP A 240 -26.29 18.52 -15.15
N ASP A 241 -26.45 18.80 -13.85
CA ASP A 241 -25.57 18.28 -12.80
C ASP A 241 -25.57 16.74 -12.76
N ARG A 242 -26.74 16.11 -12.89
CA ARG A 242 -26.87 14.64 -12.97
C ARG A 242 -26.19 14.08 -14.22
N ILE A 243 -26.32 14.74 -15.37
CA ILE A 243 -25.65 14.33 -16.62
C ILE A 243 -24.13 14.44 -16.47
N THR A 244 -23.65 15.57 -15.94
CA THR A 244 -22.22 15.82 -15.76
C THR A 244 -21.61 14.86 -14.75
N MET A 245 -22.26 14.63 -13.61
CA MET A 245 -21.84 13.61 -12.64
C MET A 245 -21.81 12.22 -13.27
N SER A 246 -22.79 11.86 -14.12
CA SER A 246 -22.79 10.56 -14.81
C SER A 246 -21.55 10.38 -15.69
N LYS A 247 -21.16 11.42 -16.45
CA LYS A 247 -19.94 11.42 -17.28
C LYS A 247 -18.67 11.27 -16.44
N ILE A 248 -18.58 11.99 -15.32
CA ILE A 248 -17.45 11.89 -14.37
C ILE A 248 -17.36 10.46 -13.82
N THR A 249 -18.49 9.91 -13.36
CA THR A 249 -18.55 8.56 -12.81
C THR A 249 -18.16 7.51 -13.85
N PHE A 250 -18.66 7.61 -15.08
CA PHE A 250 -18.32 6.67 -16.15
C PHE A 250 -16.80 6.59 -16.37
N ARG A 251 -16.15 7.75 -16.51
CA ARG A 251 -14.69 7.83 -16.67
C ARG A 251 -13.96 7.28 -15.44
N ALA A 252 -14.46 7.58 -14.24
CA ALA A 252 -13.87 7.09 -13.00
C ALA A 252 -13.98 5.56 -12.88
N VAL A 253 -15.12 4.95 -13.20
CA VAL A 253 -15.31 3.49 -13.19
C VAL A 253 -14.23 2.84 -14.05
N HIS A 254 -14.14 3.23 -15.33
CA HIS A 254 -13.14 2.67 -16.23
C HIS A 254 -11.71 2.85 -15.70
N ARG A 255 -11.38 4.06 -15.23
CA ARG A 255 -10.05 4.32 -14.66
C ARG A 255 -9.72 3.39 -13.49
N PHE A 256 -10.66 3.18 -12.58
CA PHE A 256 -10.42 2.40 -11.36
C PHE A 256 -10.50 0.88 -11.59
N GLU A 257 -11.26 0.43 -12.60
CA GLU A 257 -11.18 -0.94 -13.12
C GLU A 257 -9.77 -1.25 -13.64
N HIS A 258 -9.22 -0.36 -14.48
CA HIS A 258 -7.84 -0.48 -14.96
C HIS A 258 -6.81 -0.46 -13.83
N ILE A 259 -7.03 0.35 -12.78
CA ILE A 259 -6.14 0.36 -11.61
C ILE A 259 -6.19 -0.97 -10.84
N ALA A 260 -7.38 -1.57 -10.70
CA ALA A 260 -7.52 -2.89 -10.08
C ALA A 260 -6.77 -3.97 -10.88
N GLU A 261 -6.93 -3.96 -12.20
CA GLU A 261 -6.32 -4.94 -13.10
C GLU A 261 -4.81 -4.76 -13.28
N ASN A 262 -4.31 -3.52 -13.24
CA ASN A 262 -2.88 -3.26 -13.17
C ASN A 262 -2.30 -3.67 -11.81
N ALA A 263 -3.03 -3.49 -10.71
CA ALA A 263 -2.60 -3.98 -9.39
C ALA A 263 -2.41 -5.49 -9.41
N ALA A 264 -3.31 -6.23 -10.08
CA ALA A 264 -3.21 -7.67 -10.28
C ALA A 264 -1.95 -8.10 -11.06
N ARG A 265 -1.34 -7.19 -11.82
CA ARG A 265 -0.06 -7.38 -12.54
C ARG A 265 1.15 -6.80 -11.78
N GLY A 266 0.97 -6.41 -10.52
CA GLY A 266 2.02 -5.79 -9.70
C GLY A 266 2.30 -4.32 -10.04
N ARG A 267 1.49 -3.68 -10.89
CA ARG A 267 1.64 -2.28 -11.31
C ARG A 267 0.65 -1.39 -10.56
N PHE A 268 1.05 -0.81 -9.43
CA PHE A 268 0.15 0.03 -8.64
C PHE A 268 0.82 1.30 -8.10
N PRO A 269 0.15 2.48 -8.16
CA PRO A 269 -1.06 2.78 -8.93
C PRO A 269 -0.75 3.00 -10.42
N CYS A 270 -1.49 2.34 -11.31
CA CYS A 270 -1.36 2.52 -12.76
C CYS A 270 -2.74 2.39 -13.41
N ALA A 271 -3.09 3.32 -14.29
CA ALA A 271 -4.38 3.33 -14.99
C ALA A 271 -4.22 3.11 -16.50
N ASP A 272 -3.06 2.62 -16.92
CA ASP A 272 -2.79 2.34 -18.33
C ASP A 272 -3.76 1.27 -18.83
N PRO A 273 -4.18 1.35 -20.10
CA PRO A 273 -4.97 0.30 -20.72
C PRO A 273 -4.28 -1.06 -20.57
N VAL A 274 -5.05 -2.06 -20.13
CA VAL A 274 -4.64 -3.46 -20.05
C VAL A 274 -5.80 -4.32 -20.49
N ASP A 275 -5.51 -5.53 -20.96
CA ASP A 275 -6.56 -6.51 -21.18
C ASP A 275 -7.16 -6.93 -19.83
N MET A 276 -8.48 -6.99 -19.73
CA MET A 276 -9.19 -7.14 -18.46
C MET A 276 -10.25 -8.22 -18.55
N SER A 277 -10.30 -9.07 -17.53
CA SER A 277 -11.44 -9.95 -17.34
C SER A 277 -12.70 -9.14 -16.97
N VAL A 278 -13.86 -9.68 -17.32
CA VAL A 278 -15.15 -8.98 -17.14
C VAL A 278 -15.42 -8.67 -15.67
N PHE A 279 -15.74 -7.41 -15.37
CA PHE A 279 -16.16 -6.98 -14.03
C PHE A 279 -17.61 -7.39 -13.75
N ASN A 280 -17.80 -8.63 -13.29
CA ASN A 280 -19.08 -9.09 -12.75
C ASN A 280 -19.33 -8.51 -11.35
N TYR A 281 -19.91 -7.31 -11.32
CA TYR A 281 -20.20 -6.56 -10.09
C TYR A 281 -21.04 -7.33 -9.05
N PRO A 282 -22.11 -8.07 -9.43
CA PRO A 282 -22.81 -8.97 -8.51
C PRO A 282 -21.91 -9.99 -7.81
N GLU A 283 -21.02 -10.67 -8.54
CA GLU A 283 -20.07 -11.63 -7.95
C GLU A 283 -19.07 -10.94 -7.02
N ILE A 284 -18.54 -9.79 -7.44
CA ILE A 284 -17.66 -8.96 -6.60
C ILE A 284 -18.39 -8.60 -5.29
N ALA A 285 -19.67 -8.24 -5.36
CA ALA A 285 -20.47 -7.92 -4.18
C ALA A 285 -20.58 -9.11 -3.22
N GLN A 286 -20.83 -10.31 -3.75
CA GLN A 286 -20.87 -11.55 -2.95
C GLN A 286 -19.53 -11.81 -2.24
N ARG A 287 -18.40 -11.65 -2.95
CA ARG A 287 -17.05 -11.79 -2.36
C ARG A 287 -16.82 -10.77 -1.24
N LEU A 288 -17.15 -9.50 -1.48
CA LEU A 288 -17.01 -8.42 -0.49
C LEU A 288 -17.89 -8.65 0.74
N LEU A 289 -19.11 -9.16 0.56
CA LEU A 289 -20.00 -9.54 1.67
C LEU A 289 -19.42 -10.72 2.47
N LYS A 290 -18.90 -11.75 1.79
CA LYS A 290 -18.23 -12.89 2.43
C LYS A 290 -17.04 -12.42 3.27
N HIS A 291 -16.17 -11.58 2.70
CA HIS A 291 -15.07 -10.95 3.42
C HIS A 291 -15.55 -10.16 4.63
N SER A 292 -16.58 -9.32 4.47
CA SER A 292 -17.08 -8.48 5.57
C SER A 292 -17.63 -9.30 6.74
N LYS A 293 -18.39 -10.37 6.43
CA LYS A 293 -18.86 -11.35 7.43
C LYS A 293 -17.68 -12.04 8.13
N TRP A 294 -16.68 -12.46 7.37
CA TRP A 294 -15.47 -13.09 7.89
C TRP A 294 -14.70 -12.15 8.83
N VAL A 295 -14.45 -10.90 8.43
CA VAL A 295 -13.76 -9.90 9.28
C VAL A 295 -14.51 -9.66 10.57
N LYS A 296 -15.84 -9.52 10.52
CA LYS A 296 -16.67 -9.35 11.71
C LYS A 296 -16.51 -10.55 12.66
N SER A 297 -16.57 -11.78 12.13
CA SER A 297 -16.37 -13.00 12.90
C SER A 297 -14.98 -13.06 13.55
N GLN A 298 -13.90 -12.75 12.82
CA GLN A 298 -12.54 -12.76 13.36
C GLN A 298 -12.34 -11.75 14.48
N LYS A 299 -12.87 -10.53 14.30
CA LYS A 299 -12.80 -9.48 15.33
C LYS A 299 -13.58 -9.88 16.58
N LEU A 300 -14.77 -10.47 16.43
CA LEU A 300 -15.58 -10.96 17.56
C LEU A 300 -14.86 -12.08 18.31
N LYS A 301 -14.34 -13.10 17.61
CA LYS A 301 -13.56 -14.19 18.21
C LYS A 301 -12.39 -13.66 19.04
N TRP A 302 -11.65 -12.68 18.51
CA TRP A 302 -10.53 -12.08 19.25
C TRP A 302 -11.00 -11.38 20.54
N VAL A 303 -12.09 -10.60 20.47
CA VAL A 303 -12.67 -9.94 21.64
C VAL A 303 -13.13 -10.95 22.69
N GLU A 304 -13.75 -12.06 22.28
CA GLU A 304 -14.20 -13.13 23.18
C GLU A 304 -13.02 -13.81 23.89
N THR A 305 -11.94 -14.14 23.17
CA THR A 305 -10.74 -14.73 23.76
C THR A 305 -10.09 -13.79 24.79
N HIS A 306 -9.95 -12.50 24.47
CA HIS A 306 -9.27 -11.53 25.34
C HIS A 306 -10.14 -11.00 26.49
N LYS A 307 -11.44 -11.30 26.47
CA LYS A 307 -12.34 -11.11 27.61
C LYS A 307 -12.27 -12.28 28.60
N LYS A 308 -11.94 -13.49 28.15
CA LYS A 308 -11.80 -14.68 29.02
C LYS A 308 -10.45 -14.74 29.74
N GLU A 309 -9.46 -14.01 29.26
CA GLU A 309 -8.10 -13.91 29.84
C GLU A 309 -7.98 -12.78 30.89
N LYS A 310 -9.07 -12.08 31.19
CA LYS A 310 -9.17 -11.06 32.25
C LYS A 310 -10.15 -11.50 33.32
#